data_AF-A0A1F7JU40-F1
#
_entry.id   AF-A0A1F7JU40-F1
#
_cell.length_a   1.000
_cell.length_b   1.000
_cell.length_c   1.000
_cell.angle_alpha   90.00
_cell.angle_beta   90.00
_cell.angle_gamma   90.00
#
_symmetry.space_group_name_H-M   'P 1'
#
loop_
_entity.id
_entity.type
_entity.pdbx_description
1 polymer ?
#
loop_
_entity_poly.entity_id
_entity_poly.type
_entity_poly.pdbx_seq_one_letter_code
_entity_poly.pdbx_strand_id
1 'polypeptide(L)'
;MANLVRTQVLFPVPMLEDLRLVAAEKGWSVSEAVRRLVGDKVGRLRKRKRMAVEAMTLMAKKAYQGKVPADLSTNDDYLYGYGRKT
;
A
#
# COMPACT_ATOMS: atom_id res chain seq x y z
N MET A 1 6.70 -21.46 10.95
CA MET A 1 7.51 -21.52 9.71
C MET A 1 7.02 -20.44 8.77
N ALA A 2 7.91 -19.62 8.20
CA ALA A 2 7.51 -18.61 7.21
C ALA A 2 7.13 -19.31 5.89
N ASN A 3 5.88 -19.15 5.44
CA ASN A 3 5.42 -19.72 4.18
C ASN A 3 5.87 -18.82 3.02
N LEU A 4 7.04 -19.10 2.45
CA LEU A 4 7.61 -18.31 1.36
C LEU A 4 7.07 -18.79 0.02
N VAL A 5 6.32 -17.93 -0.67
CA VAL A 5 5.85 -18.20 -2.03
C VAL A 5 7.04 -18.18 -2.98
N ARG A 6 7.21 -19.27 -3.75
CA ARG A 6 8.19 -19.32 -4.84
C ARG A 6 7.59 -18.67 -6.08
N THR A 7 8.28 -17.67 -6.61
CA THR A 7 7.84 -16.93 -7.79
C THR A 7 8.94 -16.98 -8.84
N GLN A 8 8.58 -17.33 -10.07
CA GLN A 8 9.45 -17.24 -11.24
C GLN A 8 9.01 -16.07 -12.10
N VAL A 9 9.96 -15.23 -12.50
CA VAL A 9 9.70 -14.04 -13.32
C VAL A 9 10.70 -14.01 -14.45
N LEU A 10 10.22 -13.87 -15.68
CA LEU A 10 11.07 -13.65 -16.84
C LEU A 10 11.48 -12.17 -16.88
N PHE A 11 12.78 -11.92 -16.99
CA PHE A 11 13.33 -10.58 -17.14
C PHE A 11 13.94 -10.41 -18.53
N PRO A 12 13.81 -9.21 -19.14
CA PRO A 12 14.61 -8.84 -20.30
C PRO A 12 16.10 -8.93 -19.98
N VAL A 13 16.91 -9.35 -20.96
CA VAL A 13 18.37 -9.52 -20.80
C VAL A 13 19.06 -8.25 -20.26
N PRO A 14 18.79 -7.04 -20.78
CA PRO A 14 19.44 -5.82 -20.28
C PRO A 14 19.15 -5.59 -18.78
N MET A 15 17.93 -5.88 -18.34
CA MET A 15 17.54 -5.72 -16.94
C MET A 15 18.24 -6.73 -16.02
N LEU A 16 18.52 -7.94 -16.51
CA LEU A 16 19.30 -8.93 -15.77
C LEU A 16 20.76 -8.51 -15.64
N GLU A 17 21.34 -7.87 -16.65
CA GLU A 17 22.70 -7.34 -16.61
C GLU A 17 22.81 -6.22 -15.57
N ASP A 18 21.89 -5.26 -15.59
CA ASP A 18 21.82 -4.19 -14.59
C ASP A 18 21.70 -4.76 -13.17
N LEU A 19 20.83 -5.76 -12.96
CA LEU A 19 20.66 -6.42 -11.67
C LEU A 19 21.92 -7.13 -11.19
N ARG A 20 22.65 -7.78 -12.11
CA ARG A 20 23.92 -8.46 -11.80
C ARG A 20 25.02 -7.46 -11.43
N LEU A 21 25.09 -6.33 -12.13
CA LEU A 21 26.03 -5.25 -11.82
C LEU A 21 25.77 -4.70 -10.41
N VAL A 22 24.51 -4.33 -10.12
CA VAL A 22 24.13 -3.84 -8.77
C VAL A 22 24.41 -4.88 -7.68
N ALA A 23 24.12 -6.15 -7.96
CA ALA A 23 24.39 -7.24 -7.02
C ALA A 23 25.91 -7.37 -6.76
N ALA A 24 26.74 -7.30 -7.80
CA ALA A 24 28.20 -7.36 -7.69
C ALA A 24 28.76 -6.16 -6.91
N GLU A 25 28.33 -4.94 -7.23
CA GLU A 25 28.77 -3.72 -6.53
C GLU A 25 28.46 -3.72 -5.03
N LYS A 26 27.36 -4.37 -4.64
CA LYS A 26 26.89 -4.41 -3.25
C LYS A 26 27.25 -5.69 -2.51
N GLY A 27 27.91 -6.65 -3.17
CA GLY A 27 28.21 -7.96 -2.60
C GLY A 27 26.95 -8.77 -2.25
N TRP A 28 25.87 -8.62 -3.02
CA TRP A 28 24.60 -9.31 -2.82
C TRP A 28 24.40 -10.44 -3.83
N SER A 29 23.54 -11.39 -3.48
CA SER A 29 22.98 -12.29 -4.50
C SER A 29 21.96 -11.53 -5.35
N VAL A 30 21.78 -11.94 -6.61
CA VAL A 30 20.76 -11.36 -7.51
C VAL A 30 19.37 -11.42 -6.86
N SER A 31 19.03 -12.52 -6.20
CA SER A 31 17.76 -12.69 -5.48
C SER A 31 17.58 -11.69 -4.34
N GLU A 32 18.64 -11.36 -3.61
CA GLU A 32 18.60 -10.37 -2.53
C GLU A 32 18.49 -8.95 -3.08
N ALA A 33 19.20 -8.63 -4.18
CA ALA A 33 19.06 -7.35 -4.88
C ALA A 33 17.61 -7.14 -5.34
N VAL A 34 16.99 -8.15 -5.97
CA VAL A 34 15.58 -8.12 -6.37
C VAL A 34 14.67 -7.94 -5.15
N ARG A 35 14.89 -8.68 -4.07
CA ARG A 35 14.08 -8.60 -2.84
C ARG A 35 14.08 -7.18 -2.26
N ARG A 36 15.23 -6.52 -2.21
CA ARG A 36 15.37 -5.14 -1.71
C ARG A 36 14.67 -4.13 -2.60
N LEU A 37 14.90 -4.19 -3.91
CA LEU A 37 14.27 -3.29 -4.88
C LEU A 37 12.75 -3.39 -4.87
N VAL A 38 12.22 -4.62 -4.86
CA VAL A 38 10.77 -4.86 -4.78
C VAL A 38 10.23 -4.45 -3.42
N GLY A 39 10.95 -4.77 -2.33
CA GLY A 39 10.59 -4.40 -0.96
C GLY A 39 10.42 -2.89 -0.79
N ASP A 40 11.36 -2.10 -1.31
CA ASP A 40 11.30 -0.64 -1.25
C ASP A 40 10.11 -0.08 -2.03
N LYS A 41 9.86 -0.60 -3.23
CA LYS A 41 8.73 -0.16 -4.07
C LYS A 41 7.38 -0.52 -3.44
N VAL A 42 7.21 -1.75 -2.99
CA VAL A 42 5.98 -2.22 -2.34
C VAL A 42 5.77 -1.50 -0.99
N GLY A 43 6.83 -1.31 -0.20
CA GLY A 43 6.79 -0.57 1.05
C GLY A 43 6.32 0.88 0.85
N ARG A 44 6.85 1.57 -0.17
CA ARG A 44 6.42 2.93 -0.55
C ARG A 44 4.95 2.97 -0.98
N LEU A 45 4.48 1.99 -1.74
CA LEU A 45 3.07 1.90 -2.15
C LEU A 45 2.12 1.70 -0.96
N ARG A 46 2.48 0.85 0.00
CA ARG A 46 1.71 0.65 1.24
C ARG A 46 1.62 1.94 2.06
N LYS A 47 2.74 2.66 2.22
CA LYS A 47 2.76 3.95 2.93
C LYS A 47 1.86 4.99 2.26
N ARG A 48 1.92 5.13 0.93
CA ARG A 48 1.06 6.06 0.18
C ARG A 48 -0.43 5.75 0.33
N LYS A 49 -0.82 4.47 0.22
CA LYS A 49 -2.23 4.06 0.43
C LYS A 49 -2.71 4.39 1.84
N ARG A 50 -1.88 4.14 2.85
CA ARG A 50 -2.20 4.48 4.24
C ARG A 50 -2.43 5.99 4.42
N MET A 51 -1.54 6.83 3.89
CA MET A 51 -1.71 8.29 3.96
C MET A 51 -2.96 8.77 3.23
N ALA A 52 -3.33 8.18 2.09
CA ALA A 52 -4.55 8.54 1.38
C ALA A 52 -5.81 8.22 2.20
N VAL A 53 -5.84 7.04 2.83
CA VAL A 53 -6.95 6.65 3.72
C VAL A 53 -7.01 7.55 4.97
N GLU A 54 -5.87 7.86 5.57
CA GLU A 54 -5.78 8.79 6.71
C GLU A 54 -6.24 10.21 6.31
N ALA A 55 -5.89 10.68 5.12
CA ALA A 55 -6.36 11.96 4.60
C ALA A 55 -7.88 11.97 4.32
N MET A 56 -8.42 10.90 3.72
CA MET A 56 -9.86 10.79 3.46
C MET A 56 -10.66 10.74 4.77
N THR A 57 -10.20 9.97 5.76
CA THR A 57 -10.84 9.93 7.08
C THR A 57 -10.76 11.26 7.82
N LEU A 58 -9.65 12.00 7.71
CA LEU A 58 -9.53 13.35 8.26
C LEU A 58 -10.49 14.33 7.56
N MET A 59 -10.59 14.28 6.23
CA MET A 59 -11.54 15.12 5.47
C MET A 59 -12.99 14.78 5.82
N ALA A 60 -13.33 13.50 5.92
CA ALA A 60 -14.66 13.06 6.34
C ALA A 60 -15.00 13.60 7.75
N LYS A 61 -14.08 13.50 8.71
CA LYS A 61 -14.27 14.07 10.06
C LYS A 61 -14.43 15.59 10.07
N LYS A 62 -13.75 16.31 9.18
CA LYS A 62 -13.88 17.78 9.07
C LYS A 62 -15.17 18.21 8.36
N ALA A 63 -15.60 17.45 7.36
CA ALA A 63 -16.82 17.73 6.59
C ALA A 63 -18.08 17.44 7.41
N TYR A 64 -18.07 16.40 8.25
CA TYR A 64 -19.17 16.06 9.14
C TYR A 64 -18.95 16.67 10.53
N GLN A 65 -19.63 17.77 10.83
CA GLN A 65 -19.61 18.44 12.15
C GLN A 65 -20.40 17.70 13.26
N GLY A 66 -20.86 16.47 13.00
CA GLY A 66 -21.64 15.63 13.92
C GLY A 66 -20.85 14.47 14.53
N LYS A 67 -21.53 13.60 15.31
CA LYS A 67 -20.96 12.34 15.83
C LYS A 67 -20.67 11.38 14.67
N VAL A 68 -19.45 11.42 14.13
CA VAL A 68 -19.00 10.50 13.08
C VAL A 68 -18.79 9.11 13.68
N PRO A 69 -19.42 8.04 13.16
CA PRO A 69 -19.19 6.68 13.62
C PRO A 69 -17.73 6.26 13.46
N ALA A 70 -17.26 5.33 14.29
CA ALA A 70 -15.89 4.82 14.23
C ALA A 70 -15.57 4.10 12.90
N ASP A 71 -16.62 3.67 12.18
CA ASP A 71 -16.52 2.98 10.91
C ASP A 71 -17.40 3.66 9.86
N LEU A 72 -16.76 4.19 8.81
CA LEU A 72 -17.40 4.89 7.71
C LEU A 72 -17.95 3.93 6.64
N SER A 73 -17.57 2.65 6.70
CA SER A 73 -17.87 1.68 5.64
C SER A 73 -19.03 0.74 5.96
N THR A 74 -19.42 0.65 7.23
CA THR A 74 -20.34 -0.39 7.71
C THR A 74 -21.68 0.18 8.19
N ASN A 75 -21.80 1.50 8.31
CA ASN A 75 -23.01 2.13 8.85
C ASN A 75 -23.37 3.40 8.08
N ASP A 76 -24.12 3.27 6.99
CA ASP A 76 -24.54 4.40 6.13
C ASP A 76 -25.60 5.30 6.79
N ASP A 77 -26.07 4.97 8.01
CA ASP A 77 -27.15 5.71 8.69
C ASP A 77 -26.82 7.20 8.91
N TYR A 78 -25.53 7.58 8.94
CA TYR A 78 -25.10 8.98 9.03
C TYR A 78 -25.19 9.75 7.71
N LEU A 79 -25.16 9.06 6.55
CA LEU A 79 -25.33 9.66 5.22
C LEU A 79 -26.79 10.00 4.97
N TYR A 80 -27.71 9.16 5.44
CA TYR A 80 -29.14 9.30 5.26
C TYR A 80 -29.83 10.02 6.43
N GLY A 81 -29.06 10.83 7.17
CA GLY A 81 -29.43 11.45 8.43
C GLY A 81 -30.93 11.70 8.56
N TYR A 82 -31.53 11.02 9.54
CA TYR A 82 -32.86 11.31 10.11
C TYR A 82 -33.74 12.08 9.14
N GLY A 83 -34.32 11.35 8.18
CA GLY A 83 -35.29 11.90 7.25
C GLY A 83 -36.23 12.84 7.98
N ARG A 84 -36.34 14.06 7.46
CA ARG A 84 -37.32 15.09 7.81
C ARG A 84 -38.53 14.46 8.50
N LYS A 85 -38.66 14.66 9.81
CA LYS A 85 -39.96 14.57 10.46
C LYS A 85 -40.76 15.77 9.97
N THR A 86 -41.59 15.55 8.97
CA THR A 86 -42.86 16.29 8.82
C THR A 86 -43.69 16.10 10.07
#